data_AF-A0A1E4GJ68-F1
#
_entry.id   AF-A0A1E4GJ68-F1
#
_cell.length_a   1.000
_cell.length_b   1.000
_cell.length_c   1.000
_cell.angle_alpha   90.00
_cell.angle_beta   90.00
_cell.angle_gamma   90.00
#
_symmetry.space_group_name_H-M   'P 1'
#
loop_
_entity.id
_entity.type
_entity.pdbx_description
1 polymer ?
#
loop_
_entity_poly.entity_id
_entity_poly.type
_entity_poly.pdbx_seq_one_letter_code
_entity_poly.pdbx_strand_id
1 'polypeptide(L)' 'MNTTAVSTGLSSLSLSQRLMAGGLALLLGLVLLGGTGFAGDFRLHNGAHDTRHAMGFPCH' A
#
# COMPACT_ATOMS: atom_id res chain seq x y z
N MET A 1 -5.58 -18.72 41.60
CA MET A 1 -5.85 -18.17 40.26
C MET A 1 -4.56 -18.28 39.46
N ASN A 2 -4.46 -19.22 38.52
CA ASN A 2 -3.25 -19.42 37.71
C ASN A 2 -3.46 -18.74 36.36
N THR A 3 -2.75 -17.64 36.13
CA THR A 3 -2.73 -16.92 34.86
C THR A 3 -1.73 -17.59 33.92
N THR A 4 -2.22 -18.31 32.93
CA THR A 4 -1.40 -18.79 31.81
C THR A 4 -1.17 -17.64 30.83
N ALA A 5 0.07 -17.15 30.76
CA ALA A 5 0.46 -16.19 29.72
C ALA A 5 0.48 -16.92 28.37
N VAL A 6 -0.39 -16.53 27.44
CA VAL A 6 -0.33 -16.97 26.05
C VAL A 6 0.79 -16.21 25.37
N SER A 7 1.92 -16.87 25.13
CA SER A 7 3.00 -16.31 24.33
C SER A 7 2.57 -16.30 22.86
N THR A 8 2.10 -15.17 22.36
CA THR A 8 1.95 -14.93 20.92
C THR A 8 3.34 -14.87 20.29
N GLY A 9 3.82 -15.99 19.75
CA GLY A 9 5.08 -16.05 19.04
C GLY A 9 5.04 -15.15 17.80
N LEU A 10 5.78 -14.04 17.83
CA LEU A 10 6.03 -13.23 16.64
C LEU A 10 6.92 -14.05 15.70
N SER A 11 6.31 -14.70 14.71
CA SER A 11 7.06 -15.38 13.65
C SER A 11 7.90 -14.35 12.90
N SER A 12 9.23 -14.46 13.01
CA SER A 12 10.13 -13.58 12.27
C SER A 12 10.06 -13.94 10.78
N LEU A 13 9.73 -12.94 9.96
CA LEU A 13 9.75 -13.10 8.51
C LEU A 13 11.20 -13.21 8.03
N SER A 14 11.50 -14.20 7.19
CA SER A 14 12.80 -14.29 6.53
C SER A 14 13.05 -13.07 5.63
N LEU A 15 14.32 -12.78 5.34
CA LEU A 15 14.69 -11.71 4.42
C LEU A 15 14.04 -11.92 3.03
N SER A 16 13.99 -13.15 2.54
CA SER A 16 13.35 -13.48 1.26
C SER A 16 11.86 -13.13 1.26
N GLN A 17 11.14 -13.44 2.33
CA GLN A 17 9.72 -13.16 2.44
C GLN A 17 9.43 -11.66 2.50
N ARG A 18 10.30 -10.88 3.15
CA ARG A 18 10.25 -9.40 3.14
C ARG A 18 10.53 -8.82 1.77
N LEU A 19 11.54 -9.33 1.07
CA LEU A 19 11.90 -8.87 -0.27
C LEU A 19 10.82 -9.18 -1.29
N MET A 20 10.18 -10.36 -1.21
CA MET A 20 9.03 -10.68 -2.07
C MET A 20 7.86 -9.76 -1.80
N ALA A 21 7.47 -9.58 -0.55
CA ALA A 21 6.37 -8.68 -0.19
C ALA A 21 6.65 -7.23 -0.61
N GLY A 22 7.87 -6.73 -0.35
CA GLY A 22 8.30 -5.39 -0.77
C GLY A 22 8.36 -5.25 -2.28
N GLY A 23 8.85 -6.26 -3.00
CA GLY A 23 8.90 -6.29 -4.45
C GLY A 23 7.51 -6.23 -5.09
N LEU A 24 6.55 -7.01 -4.57
CA LEU A 24 5.16 -6.98 -5.02
C LEU A 24 4.51 -5.62 -4.75
N ALA A 25 4.73 -5.05 -3.55
CA ALA A 25 4.23 -3.73 -3.21
C ALA A 25 4.80 -2.63 -4.13
N LEU A 26 6.09 -2.70 -4.43
CA LEU A 26 6.77 -1.75 -5.33
C LEU A 26 6.25 -1.89 -6.76
N LEU A 27 6.08 -3.12 -7.26
CA LEU A 27 5.53 -3.40 -8.59
C LEU A 27 4.11 -2.85 -8.70
N LEU A 28 3.26 -3.12 -7.70
CA LEU A 28 1.91 -2.56 -7.64
C LEU A 28 1.93 -1.02 -7.67
N GLY A 29 2.80 -0.40 -6.88
CA GLY A 29 2.97 1.05 -6.87
C GLY A 29 3.37 1.62 -8.24
N LEU A 30 4.33 0.98 -8.93
CA LEU A 30 4.73 1.38 -10.27
C LEU A 30 3.62 1.23 -11.30
N VAL A 31 2.82 0.17 -11.22
CA VAL A 31 1.65 -0.05 -12.09
C VAL A 31 0.61 1.03 -11.88
N LEU A 32 0.32 1.39 -10.63
CA LEU A 32 -0.64 2.47 -10.34
C LEU A 32 -0.14 3.82 -10.85
N LEU A 33 1.15 4.13 -10.63
CA LEU A 33 1.74 5.40 -11.03
C LEU A 33 1.84 5.54 -12.55
N GLY A 34 2.35 4.50 -13.24
CA GLY A 34 2.42 4.47 -14.69
C GLY A 34 1.05 4.37 -15.34
N GLY A 35 0.17 3.53 -14.81
CA GLY A 35 -1.18 3.32 -15.34
C GLY A 35 -2.04 4.58 -15.28
N THR A 36 -1.98 5.34 -14.20
CA THR A 36 -2.71 6.62 -14.09
C THR A 36 -2.02 7.76 -14.84
N GLY A 37 -0.68 7.81 -14.83
CA GLY A 37 0.10 8.85 -15.51
C GLY A 37 0.03 8.80 -17.03
N PHE A 38 -0.09 7.60 -17.62
CA PHE A 38 -0.20 7.37 -19.06
C PHE A 38 -1.59 6.88 -19.50
N ALA A 39 -2.60 7.02 -18.64
CA ALA A 39 -3.97 6.67 -19.01
C ALA A 39 -4.44 7.52 -20.21
N GLY A 40 -4.80 6.88 -21.31
CA GLY A 40 -5.48 7.54 -22.43
C GLY A 40 -6.93 7.92 -22.11
N ASP A 41 -7.49 7.31 -21.05
CA ASP A 41 -8.82 7.63 -20.56
C ASP A 41 -8.76 8.76 -19.52
N PHE A 42 -9.39 9.89 -19.84
CA PHE A 42 -9.39 11.10 -19.01
C PHE A 42 -9.97 10.86 -17.62
N ARG A 43 -10.88 9.89 -17.43
CA ARG A 43 -11.51 9.63 -16.13
C ARG A 43 -10.51 9.05 -15.14
N LEU A 44 -9.63 8.16 -15.60
CA LEU A 44 -8.62 7.52 -14.76
C LEU A 44 -7.52 8.52 -14.37
N HIS A 45 -7.07 9.33 -15.32
CA HIS A 45 -6.10 10.39 -15.06
C HIS A 45 -6.67 11.48 -14.13
N ASN A 46 -7.87 11.97 -14.42
CA ASN A 46 -8.54 12.99 -13.59
C ASN A 46 -8.88 12.45 -12.20
N GLY A 47 -9.29 11.19 -12.07
CA GLY A 47 -9.53 10.58 -10.76
C GLY A 47 -8.27 10.50 -9.88
N ALA A 48 -7.10 10.30 -10.48
CA ALA A 48 -5.83 10.37 -9.77
C ALA A 48 -5.48 11.81 -9.33
N HIS A 49 -5.74 12.80 -10.20
CA HIS A 49 -5.60 14.22 -9.86
C HIS A 49 -6.57 14.65 -8.74
N ASP A 50 -7.84 14.25 -8.82
CA ASP A 50 -8.88 14.56 -7.84
C ASP A 50 -8.57 13.94 -6.48
N THR A 51 -8.03 12.72 -6.45
CA THR A 51 -7.54 12.10 -5.22
C THR A 51 -6.46 12.95 -4.56
N ARG A 52 -5.48 13.46 -5.32
CA ARG A 52 -4.45 14.36 -4.77
C ARG A 52 -5.05 15.62 -4.16
N HIS A 53 -6.10 16.18 -4.77
CA HIS A 53 -6.82 17.33 -4.23
C HIS A 53 -7.60 16.99 -2.96
N ALA A 54 -8.28 15.84 -2.92
CA ALA A 54 -9.02 15.35 -1.75
C ALA A 54 -8.11 15.02 -0.56
N MET A 55 -6.92 14.45 -0.82
CA MET A 55 -5.92 14.12 0.21
C MET A 55 -5.20 15.36 0.78
N GLY A 56 -5.35 16.51 0.12
CA GLY A 56 -4.84 17.81 0.59
C GLY A 56 -5.87 18.62 1.40
N PHE A 57 -7.10 18.14 1.55
CA PHE A 57 -8.09 18.82 2.39
C PHE A 57 -7.83 18.53 3.87
N PRO A 58 -7.79 19.57 4.73
CA PRO A 58 -7.66 19.37 6.17
C PRO A 58 -8.86 18.57 6.67
N CYS A 59 -8.57 17.49 7.38
CA CYS A 59 -9.48 16.92 8.35
C CYS A 59 -9.74 17.98 9.42
N HIS A 60 -10.77 18.80 9.20
CA HIS A 60 -11.59 19.17 10.34
C HIS A 60 -12.40 17.93 10.72
#